data_AF-A0A959YX82-F1
#
_entry.id   AF-A0A959YX82-F1
#
_cell.length_a   1.000
_cell.length_b   1.000
_cell.length_c   1.000
_cell.angle_alpha   90.00
_cell.angle_beta   90.00
_cell.angle_gamma   90.00
#
_symmetry.space_group_name_H-M   'P 1'
#
loop_
_entity.id
_entity.type
_entity.pdbx_description
1 polymer ?
#
loop_
_entity_poly.entity_id
_entity_poly.type
_entity_poly.pdbx_seq_one_letter_code
_entity_poly.pdbx_strand_id
1 'polypeptide(L)'
;MKVRAVVAGWLLVSLAGLSAHDAPPATDSLTLSGFDLQARSDSLHRADSLERERLQSRLDALSPGEARRRGELEARLDSLERFEAARNDSVRAQVEALRADHVGSPVLLDDDTVLVVHAHLGPFGPAERAANTSGRLELLVEEGRFDAGKLFVRHGVETDDVMHGEVVLLSVTQRDAFWERKDRRAVAEEYRNAIATVVEARLARTDPLQMVKRIGLLLLVILLFGLLIRYLNRGMTWAGDRLFRWGRRMLSHTALGGRSFAFSSVIDRIVN
;
A
#
# COMPACT_ATOMS: atom_id res chain seq x y z
N MET A 1 63.71 40.93 -5.07
CA MET A 1 62.79 41.82 -5.82
C MET A 1 61.81 40.94 -6.61
N LYS A 2 60.51 41.29 -6.64
CA LYS A 2 59.35 40.53 -7.17
C LYS A 2 58.72 39.58 -6.13
N VAL A 3 57.97 40.12 -5.17
CA VAL A 3 56.55 40.54 -5.17
C VAL A 3 55.65 39.40 -4.68
N ARG A 4 55.16 39.59 -3.45
CA ARG A 4 54.12 38.83 -2.75
C ARG A 4 52.79 39.29 -3.34
N ALA A 5 51.97 38.36 -3.84
CA ALA A 5 50.58 38.63 -4.18
C ALA A 5 49.71 37.93 -3.13
N VAL A 6 49.11 38.76 -2.29
CA VAL A 6 48.17 38.42 -1.22
C VAL A 6 46.89 37.90 -1.87
N VAL A 7 46.43 36.73 -1.44
CA VAL A 7 45.16 36.13 -1.83
C VAL A 7 44.03 37.00 -1.27
N ALA A 8 43.39 37.76 -2.15
CA ALA A 8 42.16 38.49 -1.87
C ALA A 8 40.99 37.50 -1.90
N GLY A 9 40.57 37.04 -0.72
CA GLY A 9 39.32 36.31 -0.54
C GLY A 9 38.14 37.26 -0.73
N TRP A 10 37.50 37.20 -1.90
CA TRP A 10 36.23 37.87 -2.15
C TRP A 10 35.11 37.08 -1.47
N LEU A 11 34.42 37.75 -0.53
CA LEU A 11 33.10 37.37 -0.04
C LEU A 11 32.11 37.44 -1.21
N LEU A 12 31.71 36.27 -1.72
CA LEU A 12 30.49 36.10 -2.50
C LEU A 12 29.55 35.21 -1.67
N VAL A 13 28.77 35.86 -0.79
CA VAL A 13 27.57 35.27 -0.20
C VAL A 13 26.58 35.11 -1.34
N SER A 14 26.37 33.85 -1.75
CA SER A 14 25.34 33.49 -2.72
C SER A 14 23.97 33.68 -2.06
N LEU A 15 23.26 34.70 -2.53
CA LEU A 15 21.88 35.02 -2.19
C LEU A 15 20.97 34.36 -3.24
N ALA A 16 20.68 33.07 -3.10
CA ALA A 16 19.61 32.38 -3.83
C ALA A 16 19.30 31.04 -3.14
N GLY A 17 18.28 31.06 -2.30
CA GLY A 17 17.78 29.88 -1.58
C GLY A 17 16.46 30.19 -0.91
N LEU A 18 15.58 30.90 -1.62
CA LEU A 18 14.18 31.06 -1.24
C LEU A 18 13.43 29.87 -1.83
N SER A 19 13.20 28.82 -1.03
CA SER A 19 12.25 27.77 -1.35
C SER A 19 11.66 27.20 -0.07
N ALA A 20 10.49 27.75 0.26
CA ALA A 20 9.37 27.12 0.95
C ALA A 20 9.62 25.76 1.61
N HIS A 21 9.95 25.76 2.89
CA HIS A 21 9.52 24.68 3.79
C HIS A 21 9.54 25.17 5.22
N ASP A 22 8.33 25.42 5.72
CA ASP A 22 7.88 25.33 7.12
C ASP A 22 6.66 26.24 7.25
N ALA A 23 5.59 25.86 6.53
CA ALA A 23 4.26 26.17 7.04
C ALA A 23 4.15 25.37 8.35
N PRO A 24 3.83 26.01 9.50
CA PRO A 24 3.54 25.27 10.72
C PRO A 24 2.43 24.26 10.43
N PRO A 25 2.42 23.07 11.06
CA PRO A 25 1.27 22.18 10.95
C PRO A 25 0.05 22.99 11.34
N ALA A 26 -0.94 23.05 10.44
CA ALA A 26 -2.21 23.66 10.73
C ALA A 26 -2.71 23.05 12.04
N THR A 27 -2.60 23.82 13.12
CA THR A 27 -3.23 23.52 14.39
C THR A 27 -4.72 23.70 14.13
N ASP A 28 -5.37 22.60 13.70
CA ASP A 28 -6.81 22.44 13.63
C ASP A 28 -7.38 22.49 15.05
N SER A 29 -7.36 23.70 15.60
CA SER A 29 -8.07 24.09 16.78
C SER A 29 -9.54 24.22 16.40
N LEU A 30 -10.30 23.16 16.65
CA LEU A 30 -11.77 23.16 16.69
C LEU A 30 -12.45 23.65 15.40
N THR A 31 -11.99 23.18 14.25
CA THR A 31 -12.85 23.14 13.06
C THR A 31 -14.00 22.19 13.38
N LEU A 32 -15.21 22.73 13.54
CA LEU A 32 -16.43 21.94 13.58
C LEU A 32 -16.47 21.12 12.29
N SER A 33 -16.10 19.84 12.35
CA SER A 33 -16.14 18.99 11.17
C SER A 33 -17.59 18.84 10.72
N GLY A 34 -17.85 18.69 9.41
CA GLY A 34 -19.22 18.51 8.90
C GLY A 34 -19.94 17.35 9.58
N PHE A 35 -19.18 16.33 10.00
CA PHE A 35 -19.65 15.23 10.83
C PHE A 35 -20.16 15.70 12.21
N ASP A 36 -19.42 16.55 12.91
CA ASP A 36 -19.82 17.06 14.23
C ASP A 36 -21.04 17.98 14.13
N LEU A 37 -21.15 18.76 13.05
CA LEU A 37 -22.33 19.57 12.75
C LEU A 37 -23.58 18.68 12.57
N GLN A 38 -23.46 17.62 11.78
CA GLN A 38 -24.55 16.66 11.57
C GLN A 38 -24.93 15.96 12.89
N ALA A 39 -23.95 15.45 13.63
CA ALA A 39 -24.18 14.75 14.90
C ALA A 39 -24.86 15.64 15.95
N ARG A 40 -24.50 16.93 15.98
CA ARG A 40 -25.16 17.93 16.83
C ARG A 40 -26.60 18.17 16.38
N SER A 41 -26.84 18.31 15.08
CA SER A 41 -28.19 18.46 14.52
C SER A 41 -29.07 17.27 14.88
N ASP A 42 -28.57 16.04 14.72
CA ASP A 42 -29.30 14.81 15.05
C ASP A 42 -29.64 14.71 16.54
N SER A 43 -28.75 15.21 17.41
CA SER A 43 -29.00 15.26 18.85
C SER A 43 -30.08 16.28 19.22
N LEU A 44 -30.08 17.45 18.56
CA LEU A 44 -31.15 18.43 18.71
C LEU A 44 -32.48 17.89 18.20
N HIS A 45 -32.50 17.22 17.05
CA HIS A 45 -33.71 16.57 16.52
C HIS A 45 -34.35 15.58 17.47
N ARG A 46 -33.53 14.80 18.18
CA ARG A 46 -34.03 13.87 19.20
C ARG A 46 -34.69 14.62 20.35
N ALA A 47 -34.12 15.72 20.81
CA ALA A 47 -34.71 16.56 21.85
C ALA A 47 -36.01 17.24 21.37
N ASP A 48 -35.99 17.81 20.17
CA ASP A 48 -37.13 18.51 19.58
C ASP A 48 -38.30 17.53 19.32
N SER A 49 -38.01 16.29 18.89
CA SER A 49 -39.03 15.25 18.71
C SER A 49 -39.76 14.90 20.01
N LEU A 50 -39.07 14.94 21.16
CA LEU A 50 -39.71 14.76 22.47
C LEU A 50 -40.59 15.96 22.84
N GLU A 51 -40.19 17.19 22.47
CA GLU A 51 -41.03 18.38 22.67
C GLU A 51 -42.29 18.33 21.81
N ARG A 52 -42.17 17.94 20.53
CA ARG A 52 -43.32 17.72 19.63
C ARG A 52 -44.29 16.70 20.21
N GLU A 53 -43.80 15.55 20.68
CA GLU A 53 -44.64 14.53 21.30
C GLU A 53 -45.38 15.04 22.55
N ARG A 54 -44.73 15.85 23.38
CA ARG A 54 -45.37 16.49 24.55
C ARG A 54 -46.46 17.48 24.15
N LEU A 55 -46.23 18.28 23.11
CA LEU A 55 -47.22 19.22 22.59
C LEU A 55 -48.41 18.47 21.96
N GLN A 56 -48.14 17.40 21.21
CA GLN A 56 -49.15 16.51 20.65
C GLN A 56 -50.03 15.89 21.76
N SER A 57 -49.40 15.35 22.80
CA SER A 57 -50.10 14.75 23.95
C SER A 57 -51.00 15.77 24.67
N ARG A 58 -50.57 17.04 24.74
CA ARG A 58 -51.39 18.11 25.31
C ARG A 58 -52.61 18.39 24.42
N LEU A 59 -52.43 18.46 23.11
CA LEU A 59 -53.54 18.64 22.16
C LEU A 59 -54.57 17.53 22.27
N ASP A 60 -54.13 16.29 22.43
CA ASP A 60 -55.02 15.13 22.54
C ASP A 60 -55.82 15.13 23.85
N ALA A 61 -55.28 15.73 24.92
CA ALA A 61 -55.93 15.86 26.22
C ALA A 61 -56.90 17.05 26.34
N LEU A 62 -56.95 17.95 25.34
CA LEU A 62 -57.80 19.14 25.40
C LEU A 62 -59.29 18.79 25.24
N SER A 63 -60.14 19.48 26.01
CA SER A 63 -61.59 19.33 25.90
C SER A 63 -62.15 20.09 24.68
N PRO A 64 -63.28 19.65 24.09
CA PRO A 64 -63.90 20.29 22.91
C PRO A 64 -64.25 21.78 23.07
N GLY A 65 -64.40 22.27 24.31
CA GLY A 65 -64.71 23.68 24.62
C GLY A 65 -63.48 24.62 24.65
N GLU A 66 -62.26 24.11 24.50
CA GLU A 66 -61.02 24.87 24.69
C GLU A 66 -60.36 25.32 23.37
N ALA A 67 -61.16 25.74 22.39
CA ALA A 67 -60.70 26.09 21.05
C ALA A 67 -59.53 27.10 21.02
N ARG A 68 -59.50 28.05 21.97
CA ARG A 68 -58.43 29.06 22.07
C ARG A 68 -57.08 28.43 22.44
N ARG A 69 -57.05 27.57 23.47
CA ARG A 69 -55.84 26.86 23.91
C ARG A 69 -55.34 25.88 22.84
N ARG A 70 -56.27 25.25 22.12
CA ARG A 70 -55.96 24.39 20.99
C ARG A 70 -55.22 25.16 19.89
N GLY A 71 -55.75 26.30 19.47
CA GLY A 71 -55.09 27.15 18.47
C GLY A 71 -53.71 27.66 18.90
N GLU A 72 -53.51 27.95 20.19
CA GLU A 72 -52.20 28.33 20.74
C GLU A 72 -51.17 27.18 20.65
N LEU A 73 -51.57 25.95 20.98
CA LEU A 73 -50.73 24.76 20.90
C LEU A 73 -50.41 24.38 19.45
N GLU A 74 -51.40 24.43 18.55
CA GLU A 74 -51.22 24.20 17.11
C GLU A 74 -50.25 25.24 16.51
N ALA A 75 -50.46 26.53 16.80
CA ALA A 75 -49.54 27.59 16.35
C ALA A 75 -48.11 27.40 16.89
N ARG A 76 -47.97 26.86 18.10
CA ARG A 76 -46.66 26.54 18.69
C ARG A 76 -45.98 25.40 17.95
N LEU A 77 -46.69 24.30 17.66
CA LEU A 77 -46.17 23.19 16.86
C LEU A 77 -45.74 23.66 15.47
N ASP A 78 -46.60 24.41 14.77
CA ASP A 78 -46.29 24.96 13.44
C ASP A 78 -45.06 25.87 13.46
N SER A 79 -44.87 26.63 14.54
CA SER A 79 -43.67 27.45 14.69
C SER A 79 -42.42 26.58 14.86
N LEU A 80 -42.50 25.54 15.68
CA LEU A 80 -41.40 24.62 15.97
C LEU A 80 -40.97 23.87 14.70
N GLU A 81 -41.92 23.30 13.96
CA GLU A 81 -41.64 22.59 12.71
C GLU A 81 -40.98 23.49 11.66
N ARG A 82 -41.43 24.75 11.54
CA ARG A 82 -40.80 25.73 10.63
C ARG A 82 -39.37 26.07 11.04
N PHE A 83 -39.11 26.25 12.33
CA PHE A 83 -37.75 26.51 12.82
C PHE A 83 -36.83 25.29 12.62
N GLU A 84 -37.33 24.08 12.88
CA GLU A 84 -36.60 22.84 12.62
C GLU A 84 -36.28 22.68 11.13
N ALA A 85 -37.26 22.86 10.24
CA ALA A 85 -37.05 22.74 8.79
C ALA A 85 -36.01 23.73 8.28
N ALA A 86 -36.12 25.01 8.65
CA ALA A 86 -35.16 26.04 8.26
C ALA A 86 -33.74 25.75 8.78
N ARG A 87 -33.64 25.27 10.03
CA ARG A 87 -32.35 24.84 10.60
C ARG A 87 -31.77 23.67 9.80
N ASN A 88 -32.56 22.66 9.48
CA ASN A 88 -32.09 21.46 8.78
C ASN A 88 -31.58 21.77 7.39
N ASP A 89 -32.30 22.62 6.68
CA ASP A 89 -31.87 23.10 5.37
C ASP A 89 -30.54 23.84 5.48
N SER A 90 -30.35 24.65 6.53
CA SER A 90 -29.08 25.35 6.78
C SER A 90 -27.93 24.40 7.13
N VAL A 91 -28.17 23.34 7.91
CA VAL A 91 -27.15 22.34 8.26
C VAL A 91 -26.79 21.51 7.04
N ARG A 92 -27.79 21.07 6.27
CA ARG A 92 -27.58 20.34 5.01
C ARG A 92 -26.74 21.15 4.04
N ALA A 93 -27.09 22.42 3.83
CA ALA A 93 -26.33 23.31 2.94
C ALA A 93 -24.88 23.50 3.41
N GLN A 94 -24.65 23.65 4.73
CA GLN A 94 -23.30 23.73 5.29
C GLN A 94 -22.50 22.43 5.08
N VAL A 95 -23.11 21.26 5.31
CA VAL A 95 -22.46 19.97 5.07
C VAL A 95 -22.14 19.76 3.59
N GLU A 96 -23.04 20.16 2.69
CA GLU A 96 -22.80 20.09 1.24
C GLU A 96 -21.67 21.01 0.79
N ALA A 97 -21.61 22.24 1.33
CA ALA A 97 -20.49 23.15 1.08
C ALA A 97 -19.15 22.55 1.57
N LEU A 98 -19.13 22.00 2.79
CA LEU A 98 -17.92 21.35 3.33
C LEU A 98 -17.48 20.15 2.50
N ARG A 99 -18.42 19.41 1.89
CA ARG A 99 -18.09 18.29 0.99
C ARG A 99 -17.50 18.75 -0.34
N ALA A 100 -17.92 19.89 -0.87
CA ALA A 100 -17.39 20.40 -2.13
C ALA A 100 -15.88 20.69 -2.02
N ASP A 101 -15.43 21.12 -0.85
CA ASP A 101 -14.03 21.46 -0.57
C ASP A 101 -13.24 20.33 0.11
N HIS A 102 -13.90 19.23 0.50
CA HIS A 102 -13.22 18.15 1.21
C HIS A 102 -12.38 17.28 0.26
N VAL A 103 -11.07 17.27 0.48
CA VAL A 103 -10.11 16.45 -0.25
C VAL A 103 -9.59 15.35 0.66
N GLY A 104 -9.86 14.10 0.28
CA GLY A 104 -9.30 12.92 0.94
C GLY A 104 -7.87 12.61 0.49
N SER A 105 -7.21 11.70 1.20
CA SER A 105 -5.86 11.21 0.89
C SER A 105 -5.91 9.85 0.18
N PRO A 106 -5.34 9.72 -1.03
CA PRO A 106 -5.38 8.48 -1.79
C PRO A 106 -4.41 7.43 -1.21
N VAL A 107 -4.87 6.20 -1.11
CA VAL A 107 -4.04 5.01 -0.93
C VAL A 107 -3.56 4.57 -2.29
N LEU A 108 -2.24 4.44 -2.44
CA LEU A 108 -1.59 4.12 -3.69
C LEU A 108 -1.01 2.71 -3.65
N LEU A 109 -0.93 2.07 -4.82
CA LEU A 109 -0.16 0.86 -5.07
C LEU A 109 0.52 1.00 -6.42
N ASP A 110 1.85 1.11 -6.46
CA ASP A 110 2.63 1.30 -7.69
C ASP A 110 2.09 2.43 -8.60
N ASP A 111 1.76 3.57 -8.01
CA ASP A 111 1.15 4.76 -8.65
C ASP A 111 -0.35 4.66 -9.01
N ASP A 112 -0.98 3.50 -8.87
CA ASP A 112 -2.43 3.36 -9.04
C ASP A 112 -3.17 3.68 -7.73
N THR A 113 -4.25 4.47 -7.81
CA THR A 113 -5.09 4.77 -6.64
C THR A 113 -6.03 3.60 -6.35
N VAL A 114 -5.92 3.03 -5.15
CA VAL A 114 -6.77 1.93 -4.68
C VAL A 114 -8.07 2.44 -4.09
N LEU A 115 -7.97 3.40 -3.16
CA LEU A 115 -9.09 4.00 -2.44
C LEU A 115 -8.68 5.37 -1.87
N VAL A 116 -9.63 6.12 -1.32
CA VAL A 116 -9.38 7.43 -0.70
C VAL A 116 -9.82 7.42 0.75
N VAL A 117 -8.95 7.88 1.64
CA VAL A 117 -9.20 7.99 3.09
C VAL A 117 -9.49 9.45 3.45
N HIS A 118 -10.55 9.70 4.21
CA HIS A 118 -11.05 11.06 4.45
C HIS A 118 -10.85 11.56 5.88
N ALA A 119 -10.97 10.68 6.88
CA ALA A 119 -10.99 11.08 8.27
C ALA A 119 -9.68 10.79 9.02
N HIS A 120 -9.56 11.36 10.22
CA HIS A 120 -8.54 11.00 11.19
C HIS A 120 -8.92 9.70 11.90
N LEU A 121 -7.91 8.91 12.28
CA LEU A 121 -8.06 7.74 13.15
C LEU A 121 -7.19 7.94 14.39
N GLY A 122 -7.80 8.41 15.48
CA GLY A 122 -7.07 8.80 16.68
C GLY A 122 -6.04 9.90 16.37
N PRO A 123 -4.74 9.70 16.65
CA PRO A 123 -3.70 10.68 16.33
C PRO A 123 -3.30 10.70 14.85
N PHE A 124 -3.71 9.69 14.06
CA PHE A 124 -3.27 9.50 12.69
C PHE A 124 -4.14 10.30 11.71
N GLY A 125 -3.51 11.19 10.93
CA GLY A 125 -4.18 11.97 9.90
C GLY A 125 -4.55 11.14 8.65
N PRO A 126 -5.44 11.64 7.77
CA PRO A 126 -5.82 10.95 6.54
C PRO A 126 -4.62 10.56 5.67
N ALA A 127 -3.64 11.47 5.52
CA ALA A 127 -2.44 11.24 4.73
C ALA A 127 -1.54 10.14 5.33
N GLU A 128 -1.37 10.13 6.65
CA GLU A 128 -0.57 9.12 7.33
C GLU A 128 -1.24 7.75 7.28
N ARG A 129 -2.57 7.70 7.45
CA ARG A 129 -3.37 6.47 7.27
C ARG A 129 -3.21 5.92 5.85
N ALA A 130 -3.32 6.81 4.85
CA ALA A 130 -3.19 6.43 3.46
C ALA A 130 -1.79 5.87 3.14
N ALA A 131 -0.74 6.55 3.61
CA ALA A 131 0.64 6.10 3.46
C ALA A 131 0.91 4.76 4.17
N ASN A 132 0.40 4.58 5.40
CA ASN A 132 0.57 3.33 6.15
C ASN A 132 -0.14 2.16 5.47
N THR A 133 -1.35 2.40 4.94
CA THR A 133 -2.10 1.38 4.18
C THR A 133 -1.38 1.03 2.89
N SER A 134 -0.89 2.04 2.16
CA SER A 134 -0.12 1.86 0.91
C SER A 134 1.12 1.00 1.18
N GLY A 135 1.93 1.36 2.18
CA GLY A 135 3.14 0.61 2.52
C GLY A 135 2.87 -0.83 2.99
N ARG A 136 1.76 -1.07 3.71
CA ARG A 136 1.35 -2.44 4.07
C ARG A 136 0.96 -3.26 2.85
N LEU A 137 0.23 -2.66 1.90
CA LEU A 137 -0.16 -3.32 0.66
C LEU A 137 1.06 -3.63 -0.21
N GLU A 138 1.97 -2.67 -0.39
CA GLU A 138 3.22 -2.84 -1.13
C GLU A 138 4.04 -4.00 -0.55
N LEU A 139 4.26 -4.02 0.77
CA LEU A 139 5.00 -5.10 1.43
C LEU A 139 4.34 -6.48 1.18
N LEU A 140 3.02 -6.59 1.27
CA LEU A 140 2.31 -7.84 1.05
C LEU A 140 2.42 -8.33 -0.41
N VAL A 141 2.43 -7.41 -1.37
CA VAL A 141 2.55 -7.71 -2.80
C VAL A 141 4.00 -8.05 -3.16
N GLU A 142 4.98 -7.28 -2.69
CA GLU A 142 6.41 -7.53 -2.95
C GLU A 142 6.89 -8.86 -2.35
N GLU A 143 6.43 -9.21 -1.15
CA GLU A 143 6.75 -10.49 -0.52
C GLU A 143 5.97 -11.69 -1.13
N GLY A 144 5.03 -11.43 -2.04
CA GLY A 144 4.19 -12.47 -2.65
C GLY A 144 3.26 -13.18 -1.63
N ARG A 145 2.88 -12.46 -0.56
CA ARG A 145 2.05 -12.98 0.54
C ARG A 145 0.59 -12.62 0.42
N PHE A 146 0.26 -11.72 -0.51
CA PHE A 146 -1.12 -11.35 -0.78
C PHE A 146 -1.91 -12.55 -1.31
N ASP A 147 -3.13 -12.69 -0.80
CA ASP A 147 -4.07 -13.76 -1.10
C ASP A 147 -5.48 -13.20 -0.92
N ALA A 148 -6.25 -13.12 -2.00
CA ALA A 148 -7.61 -12.58 -1.99
C ALA A 148 -8.56 -13.39 -1.08
N GLY A 149 -8.29 -14.70 -0.89
CA GLY A 149 -9.07 -15.55 0.01
C GLY A 149 -8.88 -15.22 1.50
N LYS A 150 -7.80 -14.49 1.85
CA LYS A 150 -7.52 -14.04 3.23
C LYS A 150 -7.95 -12.60 3.48
N LEU A 151 -8.57 -11.95 2.50
CA LEU A 151 -9.05 -10.57 2.62
C LEU A 151 -10.51 -10.55 3.10
N PHE A 152 -10.74 -10.02 4.29
CA PHE A 152 -12.07 -9.97 4.91
C PHE A 152 -12.26 -8.69 5.73
N VAL A 153 -13.51 -8.35 6.02
CA VAL A 153 -13.87 -7.24 6.91
C VAL A 153 -14.21 -7.80 8.30
N ARG A 154 -13.60 -7.23 9.34
CA ARG A 154 -13.93 -7.49 10.74
C ARG A 154 -14.78 -6.35 11.27
N HIS A 155 -16.01 -6.66 11.65
CA HIS A 155 -16.92 -5.67 12.21
C HIS A 155 -16.66 -5.44 13.70
N GLY A 156 -16.35 -4.19 14.05
CA GLY A 156 -16.20 -3.73 15.42
C GLY A 156 -17.30 -2.76 15.84
N VAL A 157 -17.27 -2.36 17.12
CA VAL A 157 -18.20 -1.37 17.66
C VAL A 157 -17.90 0.01 17.09
N GLU A 158 -16.64 0.44 17.20
CA GLU A 158 -16.19 1.78 16.78
C GLU A 158 -15.69 1.83 15.33
N THR A 159 -15.06 0.74 14.87
CA THR A 159 -14.45 0.65 13.54
C THR A 159 -14.82 -0.66 12.84
N ASP A 160 -14.86 -0.63 11.52
CA ASP A 160 -14.88 -1.83 10.68
C ASP A 160 -13.51 -1.99 10.03
N ASP A 161 -12.80 -3.07 10.32
CA ASP A 161 -11.40 -3.25 9.93
C ASP A 161 -11.30 -4.13 8.68
N VAL A 162 -10.67 -3.63 7.63
CA VAL A 162 -10.27 -4.42 6.45
C VAL A 162 -8.97 -5.14 6.78
N MET A 163 -9.01 -6.47 6.76
CA MET A 163 -7.92 -7.32 7.21
C MET A 163 -7.44 -8.27 6.11
N HIS A 164 -6.13 -8.54 6.12
CA HIS A 164 -5.49 -9.62 5.36
C HIS A 164 -4.86 -10.62 6.33
N GLY A 165 -5.53 -11.75 6.55
CA GLY A 165 -5.14 -12.71 7.60
C GLY A 165 -5.15 -12.05 8.98
N GLU A 166 -3.97 -11.96 9.61
CA GLU A 166 -3.79 -11.31 10.92
C GLU A 166 -3.39 -9.83 10.83
N VAL A 167 -3.15 -9.32 9.63
CA VAL A 167 -2.71 -7.93 9.41
C VAL A 167 -3.93 -7.05 9.14
N VAL A 168 -4.10 -6.01 9.95
CA VAL A 168 -5.06 -4.94 9.65
C VAL A 168 -4.49 -4.08 8.54
N LEU A 169 -5.20 -3.94 7.42
CA LEU A 169 -4.79 -3.05 6.33
C LEU A 169 -5.28 -1.63 6.59
N LEU A 170 -6.57 -1.49 6.87
CA LEU A 170 -7.24 -0.21 7.04
C LEU A 170 -8.43 -0.37 8.00
N SER A 171 -8.59 0.57 8.92
CA SER A 171 -9.78 0.66 9.79
C SER A 171 -10.71 1.75 9.28
N VAL A 172 -11.98 1.44 9.05
CA VAL A 172 -13.01 2.38 8.58
C VAL A 172 -13.81 2.90 9.77
N THR A 173 -13.91 4.22 9.88
CA THR A 173 -14.66 4.90 10.95
C THR A 173 -16.00 5.41 10.45
N GLN A 174 -16.89 5.77 11.38
CA GLN A 174 -18.16 6.45 11.03
C GLN A 174 -17.91 7.77 10.27
N ARG A 175 -16.78 8.44 10.55
CA ARG A 175 -16.38 9.67 9.86
C ARG A 175 -15.99 9.41 8.41
N ASP A 176 -15.29 8.32 8.11
CA ASP A 176 -15.00 7.93 6.72
C ASP A 176 -16.31 7.65 5.97
N ALA A 177 -17.24 6.94 6.61
CA ALA A 177 -18.55 6.62 6.04
C ALA A 177 -19.42 7.87 5.75
N PHE A 178 -19.30 8.90 6.58
CA PHE A 178 -19.99 10.18 6.40
C PHE A 178 -19.60 10.91 5.11
N TRP A 179 -18.32 10.85 4.74
CA TRP A 179 -17.82 11.45 3.50
C TRP A 179 -18.28 10.67 2.26
N GLU A 180 -18.32 9.35 2.36
CA GLU A 180 -18.78 8.44 1.29
C GLU A 180 -20.32 8.34 1.15
N ARG A 181 -21.09 8.96 2.05
CA ARG A 181 -22.58 8.90 2.11
C ARG A 181 -23.13 7.47 2.18
N LYS A 182 -22.37 6.55 2.76
CA LYS A 182 -22.69 5.13 2.84
C LYS A 182 -22.65 4.67 4.28
N ASP A 183 -23.22 3.49 4.54
CA ASP A 183 -23.05 2.84 5.83
C ASP A 183 -21.59 2.43 6.04
N ARG A 184 -21.10 2.49 7.28
CA ARG A 184 -19.72 2.15 7.63
C ARG A 184 -19.32 0.76 7.15
N ARG A 185 -20.23 -0.21 7.23
CA ARG A 185 -19.99 -1.58 6.77
C ARG A 185 -19.93 -1.67 5.26
N ALA A 186 -20.79 -0.94 4.57
CA ALA A 186 -20.79 -0.89 3.11
C ALA A 186 -19.47 -0.30 2.57
N VAL A 187 -18.96 0.75 3.19
CA VAL A 187 -17.65 1.34 2.83
C VAL A 187 -16.51 0.37 3.07
N ALA A 188 -16.50 -0.35 4.19
CA ALA A 188 -15.47 -1.35 4.47
C ALA A 188 -15.45 -2.48 3.42
N GLU A 189 -16.62 -2.96 3.00
CA GLU A 189 -16.73 -3.97 1.94
C GLU A 189 -16.30 -3.43 0.56
N GLU A 190 -16.64 -2.18 0.24
CA GLU A 190 -16.20 -1.53 -0.98
C GLU A 190 -14.67 -1.38 -1.02
N TYR A 191 -14.07 -0.96 0.09
CA TYR A 191 -12.61 -0.87 0.23
C TYR A 191 -11.94 -2.23 0.11
N ARG A 192 -12.50 -3.27 0.74
CA ARG A 192 -12.04 -4.65 0.57
C ARG A 192 -12.04 -5.05 -0.92
N ASN A 193 -13.13 -4.81 -1.62
CA ASN A 193 -13.27 -5.17 -3.03
C ASN A 193 -12.34 -4.36 -3.94
N ALA A 194 -12.15 -3.06 -3.65
CA ALA A 194 -11.21 -2.20 -4.36
C ALA A 194 -9.76 -2.71 -4.21
N ILE A 195 -9.35 -3.04 -2.99
CA ILE A 195 -8.03 -3.64 -2.71
C ILE A 195 -7.85 -4.94 -3.48
N ALA A 196 -8.82 -5.86 -3.41
CA ALA A 196 -8.75 -7.13 -4.14
C ALA A 196 -8.58 -6.90 -5.64
N THR A 197 -9.38 -6.02 -6.23
CA THR A 197 -9.37 -5.73 -7.67
C THR A 197 -8.04 -5.16 -8.14
N VAL A 198 -7.51 -4.16 -7.43
CA VAL A 198 -6.27 -3.49 -7.83
C VAL A 198 -5.06 -4.41 -7.64
N VAL A 199 -5.02 -5.16 -6.53
CA VAL A 199 -3.91 -6.08 -6.29
C VAL A 199 -3.93 -7.26 -7.27
N GLU A 200 -5.10 -7.85 -7.57
CA GLU A 200 -5.22 -8.90 -8.59
C GLU A 200 -4.80 -8.40 -9.97
N ALA A 201 -5.19 -7.18 -10.35
CA ALA A 201 -4.77 -6.56 -11.60
C ALA A 201 -3.24 -6.35 -11.64
N ARG A 202 -2.62 -5.99 -10.52
CA ARG A 202 -1.16 -5.84 -10.40
C ARG A 202 -0.43 -7.17 -10.52
N LEU A 203 -0.90 -8.20 -9.82
CA LEU A 203 -0.30 -9.54 -9.89
C LEU A 203 -0.35 -10.11 -11.31
N ALA A 204 -1.48 -9.95 -12.01
CA ALA A 204 -1.64 -10.40 -13.39
C ALA A 204 -0.64 -9.76 -14.38
N ARG A 205 -0.24 -8.50 -14.15
CA ARG A 205 0.76 -7.81 -15.01
C ARG A 205 2.19 -8.29 -14.77
N THR A 206 2.47 -8.82 -13.59
CA THR A 206 3.84 -8.98 -13.09
C THR A 206 4.36 -10.40 -13.30
N ASP A 207 3.50 -11.39 -13.08
CA ASP A 207 3.87 -12.80 -13.10
C ASP A 207 4.51 -13.30 -14.41
N PRO A 208 3.94 -13.07 -15.61
CA PRO A 208 4.42 -13.79 -16.80
C PRO A 208 5.82 -13.34 -17.24
N LEU A 209 6.08 -12.02 -17.23
CA LEU A 209 7.34 -11.48 -17.72
C LEU A 209 8.50 -11.68 -16.72
N GLN A 210 8.22 -11.61 -15.42
CA GLN A 210 9.22 -11.92 -14.41
C GLN A 210 9.57 -13.41 -14.37
N MET A 211 8.59 -14.31 -14.49
CA MET A 211 8.85 -15.76 -14.58
C MET A 211 9.73 -16.09 -15.78
N VAL A 212 9.46 -15.52 -16.96
CA VAL A 212 10.29 -15.73 -18.16
C VAL A 212 11.72 -15.22 -17.96
N LYS A 213 11.93 -14.04 -17.36
CA LYS A 213 13.28 -13.55 -17.05
C LYS A 213 14.02 -14.46 -16.08
N ARG A 214 13.33 -14.96 -15.04
CA ARG A 214 13.92 -15.86 -14.04
C ARG A 214 14.33 -17.20 -14.65
N ILE A 215 13.47 -17.80 -15.47
CA ILE A 215 13.75 -19.04 -16.19
C ILE A 215 14.85 -18.80 -17.23
N GLY A 216 14.80 -17.69 -17.97
CA GLY A 216 15.81 -17.32 -18.95
C GLY A 216 17.20 -17.16 -18.33
N LEU A 217 17.31 -16.54 -17.16
CA LEU A 217 18.57 -16.44 -16.43
C LEU A 217 19.09 -17.80 -15.97
N LEU A 218 18.22 -18.66 -15.45
CA LEU A 218 18.59 -20.03 -15.05
C LEU A 218 19.12 -20.83 -16.25
N LEU A 219 18.43 -20.77 -17.39
CA LEU A 219 18.85 -21.43 -18.62
C LEU A 219 20.16 -20.84 -19.16
N LEU A 220 20.36 -19.53 -19.06
CA LEU A 220 21.61 -18.87 -19.46
C LEU A 220 22.80 -19.37 -18.64
N VAL A 221 22.62 -19.50 -17.32
CA VAL A 221 23.66 -20.03 -16.43
C VAL A 221 23.99 -21.49 -16.79
N ILE A 222 22.98 -22.33 -17.02
CA ILE A 222 23.17 -23.73 -17.45
C ILE A 222 23.93 -23.78 -18.79
N LEU A 223 23.56 -22.93 -19.74
CA LEU A 223 24.23 -22.84 -21.04
C LEU A 223 25.69 -22.44 -20.88
N LEU A 224 25.99 -21.44 -20.04
CA LEU A 224 27.36 -20.97 -19.79
C LEU A 224 28.23 -22.08 -19.18
N PHE A 225 27.70 -22.82 -18.20
CA PHE A 225 28.39 -23.98 -17.63
C PHE A 225 28.62 -25.10 -18.65
N GLY A 226 27.61 -25.41 -19.48
CA GLY A 226 27.76 -26.38 -20.55
C GLY A 226 28.84 -25.97 -21.57
N LEU A 227 28.89 -24.69 -21.92
CA LEU A 227 29.91 -24.13 -22.80
C LEU A 227 31.31 -24.23 -22.17
N LEU A 228 31.43 -23.90 -20.89
CA LEU A 228 32.68 -24.00 -20.12
C LEU A 228 33.22 -25.43 -20.12
N ILE A 229 32.37 -26.41 -19.79
CA ILE A 229 32.75 -27.84 -19.80
C ILE A 229 33.20 -28.26 -21.20
N ARG A 230 32.49 -27.83 -22.25
CA ARG A 230 32.85 -28.14 -23.64
C ARG A 230 34.22 -27.58 -24.02
N TYR A 231 34.53 -26.34 -23.62
CA TYR A 231 35.83 -25.73 -23.86
C TYR A 231 36.94 -26.39 -23.04
N LEU A 232 36.68 -26.74 -21.78
CA LEU A 232 37.64 -27.47 -20.95
C LEU A 232 37.98 -28.84 -21.55
N ASN A 233 36.97 -29.60 -21.99
CA ASN A 233 37.20 -30.91 -22.61
C ASN A 233 38.04 -30.78 -23.89
N ARG A 234 37.70 -29.79 -24.74
CA ARG A 234 38.49 -29.51 -25.95
C ARG A 234 39.92 -29.06 -25.64
N GLY A 235 40.10 -28.24 -24.62
CA GLY A 235 41.42 -27.81 -24.13
C GLY A 235 42.26 -28.98 -23.62
N MET A 236 41.66 -29.89 -22.83
CA MET A 236 42.33 -31.09 -22.34
C MET A 236 42.74 -32.02 -23.47
N THR A 237 41.89 -32.26 -24.47
CA THR A 237 42.28 -33.08 -25.63
C THR A 237 43.45 -32.46 -26.41
N TRP A 238 43.43 -31.14 -26.59
CA TRP A 238 44.52 -30.43 -27.26
C TRP A 238 45.82 -30.47 -26.45
N ALA A 239 45.73 -30.31 -25.13
CA ALA A 239 46.86 -30.39 -24.22
C ALA A 239 47.45 -31.81 -24.21
N GLY A 240 46.61 -32.84 -24.17
CA GLY A 240 47.00 -34.24 -24.27
C GLY A 240 47.76 -34.52 -25.57
N ASP A 241 47.22 -34.13 -26.72
CA ASP A 241 47.87 -34.31 -28.03
C ASP A 241 49.21 -33.56 -28.12
N ARG A 242 49.29 -32.38 -27.50
CA ARG A 242 50.53 -31.60 -27.46
C ARG A 242 51.57 -32.23 -26.53
N LEU A 243 51.15 -32.75 -25.37
CA LEU A 243 52.01 -33.48 -24.44
C LEU A 243 52.52 -34.79 -25.06
N PHE A 244 51.66 -35.56 -25.74
CA PHE A 244 52.05 -36.79 -26.45
C PHE A 244 53.07 -36.53 -27.56
N ARG A 245 52.97 -35.42 -28.31
CA ARG A 245 53.96 -35.04 -29.33
C ARG A 245 55.30 -34.58 -28.76
N TRP A 246 55.31 -34.07 -27.52
CA TRP A 246 56.52 -33.64 -26.83
C TRP A 246 57.20 -34.83 -26.13
N GLY A 247 56.43 -35.68 -25.44
CA GLY A 247 56.91 -36.91 -24.83
C GLY A 247 57.49 -37.92 -25.82
N ARG A 248 56.91 -38.04 -27.03
CA ARG A 248 57.43 -38.92 -28.09
C ARG A 248 58.78 -38.46 -28.65
N ARG A 249 59.09 -37.16 -28.60
CA ARG A 249 60.42 -36.60 -28.97
C ARG A 249 61.45 -36.74 -27.85
N MET A 250 61.01 -36.84 -26.60
CA MET A 250 61.92 -37.00 -25.47
C MET A 250 62.30 -38.48 -25.26
N LEU A 251 61.37 -39.40 -25.48
CA LEU A 251 61.60 -40.85 -25.39
C LEU A 251 62.45 -41.43 -26.54
N SER A 252 62.68 -40.69 -27.63
CA SER A 252 63.62 -41.10 -28.68
C SER A 252 65.09 -40.84 -28.34
N HIS A 253 65.38 -40.06 -27.29
CA HIS A 253 66.76 -39.78 -26.83
C HIS A 253 67.21 -40.68 -25.68
N THR A 254 66.32 -41.48 -25.09
CA THR A 254 66.68 -42.62 -24.24
C THR A 254 66.49 -43.94 -24.99
N ALA A 255 66.98 -44.01 -26.22
CA ALA A 255 67.55 -45.24 -26.75
C ALA A 255 68.88 -45.49 -26.02
N LEU A 256 68.80 -45.89 -24.75
CA LEU A 256 69.91 -46.54 -24.08
C LEU A 256 70.17 -47.86 -24.80
N GLY A 257 71.44 -48.07 -25.11
CA GLY A 257 71.98 -49.14 -25.93
C GLY A 257 71.43 -50.52 -25.62
N GLY A 258 71.51 -51.34 -26.67
CA GLY A 258 70.97 -52.68 -26.72
C GLY A 258 71.21 -53.51 -25.47
N ARG A 259 70.12 -54.10 -24.99
CA ARG A 259 70.11 -55.44 -24.42
C ARG A 259 68.74 -56.04 -24.71
N SER A 260 68.75 -57.06 -25.58
CA SER A 260 67.68 -58.02 -25.72
C SER A 260 67.40 -58.63 -24.34
N PHE A 261 66.34 -58.18 -23.68
CA PHE A 261 65.75 -58.96 -22.59
C PHE A 261 64.76 -59.93 -23.23
N ALA A 262 65.24 -61.16 -23.45
CA ALA A 262 64.39 -62.29 -23.73
C ALA A 262 63.52 -62.55 -22.49
N PHE A 263 62.26 -62.11 -22.53
CA PHE A 263 61.25 -62.50 -21.55
C PHE A 263 60.45 -63.71 -22.08
N SER A 264 61.18 -64.77 -22.38
CA SER A 264 60.65 -66.08 -22.77
C SER A 264 61.30 -67.13 -21.88
N SER A 265 60.85 -67.23 -20.61
CA SER A 265 61.01 -68.45 -19.78
C SER A 265 60.50 -68.35 -18.32
N VAL A 266 59.60 -67.42 -17.97
CA VAL A 266 59.10 -67.33 -16.56
C VAL A 266 57.64 -67.79 -16.41
N ILE A 267 56.91 -68.05 -17.49
CA ILE A 267 55.53 -68.57 -17.40
C ILE A 267 55.44 -70.11 -17.48
N ASP A 268 56.51 -70.81 -17.90
CA ASP A 268 56.51 -72.29 -18.03
C ASP A 268 56.90 -73.07 -16.76
N ARG A 269 56.98 -72.40 -15.59
CA ARG A 269 57.33 -73.05 -14.32
C ARG A 269 56.31 -72.84 -13.20
N ILE A 270 55.05 -72.53 -13.56
CA ILE A 270 53.90 -72.45 -12.65
C ILE A 270 52.72 -73.34 -13.13
N VAL A 271 52.85 -74.06 -14.26
CA VAL A 271 51.82 -75.02 -14.73
C VAL A 271 52.41 -76.41 -14.98
N ASN A 272 53.18 -76.91 -14.01
CA ASN A 272 53.32 -78.36 -13.79
C ASN A 272 53.64 -78.65 -12.33
#